data_AF-E9HQZ3-F1
#
_entry.id   AF-E9HQZ3-F1
#
_cell.length_a   1.000
_cell.length_b   1.000
_cell.length_c   1.000
_cell.angle_alpha   90.00
_cell.angle_beta   90.00
_cell.angle_gamma   90.00
#
_symmetry.space_group_name_H-M   'P 1'
#
loop_
_entity.id
_entity.type
_entity.pdbx_description
1 polymer ?
#
loop_
_entity_poly.entity_id
_entity_poly.type
_entity_poly.pdbx_seq_one_letter_code
_entity_poly.pdbx_strand_id
1 'polypeptide(L)'
;LFYPLNREFTFDVDMSTVGCGRNAALVFSGMSADGGHAEFGYAGAMYGTGVCAGQDDPPNCLEMDIIEANSLATMFTAHPCNSTAGKCSAYGCGLNPYPLGHKDFYGRGSNYTIDTTKPFTIITRFITTDGMDTGDLKEVQQLYVQNGQMIFTPEVEGGFSSLSDEFCDYHYIPTFPPGYEDYFHGITDGVTPGMKKGVVLIFSLWGDTDDTYMWWLDQEPYGPCPVEPNNPNSTVTYSNVRFGPIGSTA
;
A
#
# COMPACT_ATOMS: atom_id res chain seq x y z
N LEU A 1 -0.81 -17.63 4.46
CA LEU A 1 -0.19 -16.79 3.41
C LEU A 1 -1.21 -16.50 2.33
N PHE A 2 -1.13 -15.31 1.73
CA PHE A 2 -1.84 -14.94 0.52
C PHE A 2 -0.90 -15.09 -0.69
N TYR A 3 -1.44 -15.47 -1.84
CA TYR A 3 -0.70 -15.59 -3.11
C TYR A 3 -1.34 -14.64 -4.13
N PRO A 4 -0.98 -13.35 -4.13
CA PRO A 4 -1.82 -12.31 -4.72
C PRO A 4 -1.72 -12.20 -6.24
N LEU A 5 -0.72 -12.80 -6.90
CA LEU A 5 -0.56 -12.73 -8.35
C LEU A 5 -1.80 -13.28 -9.08
N ASN A 6 -2.32 -12.52 -10.04
CA ASN A 6 -3.54 -12.81 -10.78
C ASN A 6 -4.77 -13.00 -9.86
N ARG A 7 -4.81 -12.24 -8.77
CA ARG A 7 -5.91 -12.23 -7.80
C ARG A 7 -6.36 -10.81 -7.49
N GLU A 8 -7.50 -10.77 -6.82
CA GLU A 8 -8.15 -9.59 -6.29
C GLU A 8 -8.27 -9.76 -4.77
N PHE A 9 -7.81 -8.75 -4.04
CA PHE A 9 -7.96 -8.62 -2.60
C PHE A 9 -8.87 -7.44 -2.32
N THR A 10 -9.82 -7.61 -1.41
CA THR A 10 -10.87 -6.61 -1.17
C THR A 10 -11.24 -6.58 0.29
N PHE A 11 -11.53 -5.39 0.80
CA PHE A 11 -11.98 -5.21 2.17
C PHE A 11 -12.79 -3.92 2.27
N ASP A 12 -13.64 -3.86 3.28
CA ASP A 12 -14.35 -2.65 3.67
C ASP A 12 -13.54 -1.97 4.78
N VAL A 13 -13.46 -0.64 4.72
CA VAL A 13 -12.76 0.17 5.71
C VAL A 13 -13.63 1.33 6.18
N ASP A 14 -13.62 1.55 7.50
CA ASP A 14 -14.07 2.79 8.13
C ASP A 14 -12.89 3.40 8.87
N MET A 15 -12.44 4.54 8.37
CA MET A 15 -11.38 5.35 8.98
C MET A 15 -11.85 6.78 9.26
N SER A 16 -13.17 6.97 9.44
CA SER A 16 -13.80 8.28 9.63
C SER A 16 -13.28 9.06 10.85
N THR A 17 -12.63 8.38 11.80
CA THR A 17 -12.00 8.98 13.00
C THR A 17 -10.48 9.08 12.92
N VAL A 18 -9.87 8.60 11.84
CA VAL A 18 -8.42 8.68 11.59
C VAL A 18 -8.15 10.02 10.93
N GLY A 19 -7.64 10.98 11.71
CA GLY A 19 -7.29 12.32 11.25
C GLY A 19 -5.85 12.43 10.77
N CYS A 20 -5.39 13.67 10.59
CA CYS A 20 -4.02 14.00 10.25
C CYS A 20 -3.00 13.44 11.26
N GLY A 21 -1.77 13.16 10.83
CA GLY A 21 -0.71 12.63 11.70
C GLY A 21 -0.92 11.16 12.10
N ARG A 22 -1.82 10.45 11.40
CA ARG A 22 -2.12 9.03 11.61
C ARG A 22 -2.14 8.31 10.27
N ASN A 23 -1.80 7.02 10.31
CA ASN A 23 -1.80 6.11 9.20
C ASN A 23 -2.50 4.80 9.62
N ALA A 24 -3.65 4.55 9.00
CA ALA A 24 -4.37 3.30 9.05
C ALA A 24 -3.89 2.45 7.86
N ALA A 25 -2.91 1.58 8.13
CA ALA A 25 -2.26 0.81 7.08
C ALA A 25 -2.73 -0.66 7.02
N LEU A 26 -2.82 -1.17 5.79
CA LEU A 26 -3.01 -2.59 5.51
C LEU A 26 -1.95 -3.01 4.50
N VAL A 27 -1.16 -4.02 4.89
CA VAL A 27 0.11 -4.33 4.21
C VAL A 27 0.19 -5.82 3.89
N PHE A 28 0.71 -6.14 2.72
CA PHE A 28 1.25 -7.46 2.41
C PHE A 28 2.77 -7.47 2.59
N SER A 29 3.23 -8.24 3.57
CA SER A 29 4.66 -8.37 3.89
C SER A 29 5.17 -9.77 3.55
N GLY A 30 6.40 -9.85 3.02
CA GLY A 30 7.12 -11.07 2.66
C GLY A 30 7.64 -11.88 3.84
N MET A 31 7.01 -11.78 5.02
CA MET A 31 7.36 -12.53 6.23
C MET A 31 7.22 -14.04 6.04
N SER A 32 8.03 -14.80 6.79
CA SER A 32 7.85 -16.26 6.88
C SER A 32 6.52 -16.61 7.55
N ALA A 33 5.84 -17.64 7.06
CA ALA A 33 4.57 -18.13 7.61
C ALA A 33 4.65 -18.57 9.08
N ASP A 34 5.83 -19.02 9.51
CA ASP A 34 6.08 -19.46 10.88
C ASP A 34 6.63 -18.33 11.78
N GLY A 35 6.70 -17.09 11.27
CA GLY A 35 7.25 -15.94 11.98
C GLY A 35 8.76 -16.05 12.20
N GLY A 36 9.47 -16.83 11.38
CA GLY A 36 10.91 -17.09 11.54
C GLY A 36 11.19 -17.87 12.81
N HIS A 37 10.40 -18.92 13.08
CA HIS A 37 10.39 -19.62 14.36
C HIS A 37 11.80 -20.07 14.80
N ALA A 38 12.54 -20.76 13.93
CA ALA A 38 13.90 -21.20 14.25
C ALA A 38 14.92 -20.04 14.31
N GLU A 39 14.66 -18.95 13.58
CA GLU A 39 15.53 -17.78 13.49
C GLU A 39 15.42 -16.89 14.72
N PHE A 40 14.21 -16.71 15.26
CA PHE A 40 13.90 -15.78 16.36
C PHE A 40 13.59 -16.49 17.68
N GLY A 41 14.37 -17.53 18.01
CA GLY A 41 14.36 -18.13 19.35
C GLY A 41 13.16 -19.03 19.66
N TYR A 42 12.54 -19.63 18.64
CA TYR A 42 11.47 -20.63 18.76
C TYR A 42 10.15 -20.12 19.38
N ALA A 43 9.88 -18.82 19.29
CA ALA A 43 8.55 -18.26 19.60
C ALA A 43 7.60 -18.38 18.40
N GLY A 44 7.97 -17.82 17.25
CA GLY A 44 7.25 -17.95 15.99
C GLY A 44 5.97 -17.11 15.90
N ALA A 45 5.20 -17.34 14.82
CA ALA A 45 4.03 -16.56 14.44
C ALA A 45 2.95 -16.44 15.53
N MET A 46 2.81 -17.44 16.42
CA MET A 46 1.86 -17.38 17.54
C MET A 46 2.12 -16.18 18.48
N TYR A 47 3.36 -15.68 18.50
CA TYR A 47 3.80 -14.52 19.28
C TYR A 47 4.12 -13.30 18.41
N GLY A 48 3.79 -13.32 17.11
CA GLY A 48 4.00 -12.20 16.20
C GLY A 48 5.47 -11.90 15.89
N THR A 49 6.36 -12.90 15.91
CA THR A 49 7.77 -12.70 15.54
C THR A 49 7.98 -12.61 14.03
N GLY A 50 9.17 -12.14 13.63
CA GLY A 50 9.64 -12.17 12.25
C GLY A 50 9.10 -11.06 11.35
N VAL A 51 8.66 -9.94 11.95
CA VAL A 51 8.24 -8.74 11.20
C VAL A 51 9.42 -8.21 10.38
N CYS A 52 9.14 -7.89 9.13
CA CYS A 52 10.05 -7.25 8.19
C CYS A 52 9.25 -6.32 7.28
N ALA A 53 9.92 -5.32 6.70
CA ALA A 53 9.33 -4.27 5.89
C ALA A 53 10.19 -4.00 4.64
N GLY A 54 9.67 -3.26 3.68
CA GLY A 54 10.32 -2.83 2.45
C GLY A 54 11.32 -1.71 2.69
N GLN A 55 12.25 -1.93 3.62
CA GLN A 55 13.25 -0.96 4.05
C GLN A 55 14.64 -1.29 3.50
N ASP A 56 15.50 -0.27 3.45
CA ASP A 56 16.87 -0.42 2.96
C ASP A 56 17.71 -1.31 3.90
N ASP A 57 17.43 -1.25 5.21
CA ASP A 57 18.15 -1.97 6.27
C ASP A 57 17.36 -3.18 6.81
N PRO A 58 18.03 -4.28 7.22
CA PRO A 58 17.36 -5.42 7.86
C PRO A 58 16.69 -5.08 9.19
N PRO A 59 15.59 -5.77 9.58
CA PRO A 59 14.95 -6.87 8.85
C PRO A 59 14.10 -6.35 7.68
N ASN A 60 14.50 -6.69 6.45
CA ASN A 60 13.82 -6.26 5.24
C ASN A 60 13.25 -7.44 4.46
N CYS A 61 12.15 -7.19 3.77
CA CYS A 61 11.49 -8.14 2.88
C CYS A 61 10.54 -7.38 1.96
N LEU A 62 9.92 -8.10 1.03
CA LEU A 62 8.89 -7.50 0.18
C LEU A 62 7.82 -6.81 1.03
N GLU A 63 7.46 -5.59 0.68
CA GLU A 63 6.30 -4.88 1.21
C GLU A 63 5.44 -4.35 0.07
N MET A 64 4.14 -4.58 0.16
CA MET A 64 3.12 -4.00 -0.69
C MET A 64 2.07 -3.39 0.23
N ASP A 65 2.08 -2.07 0.32
CA ASP A 65 1.09 -1.32 1.05
C ASP A 65 -0.18 -1.25 0.24
N ILE A 66 -1.16 -2.06 0.64
CA ILE A 66 -2.47 -2.07 0.02
C ILE A 66 -3.18 -0.74 0.28
N ILE A 67 -2.97 -0.16 1.46
CA ILE A 67 -3.35 1.21 1.76
C ILE A 67 -2.47 1.75 2.88
N GLU A 68 -2.01 2.98 2.72
CA GLU A 68 -1.55 3.88 3.77
C GLU A 68 -2.42 5.13 3.71
N ALA A 69 -3.21 5.38 4.75
CA ALA A 69 -4.22 6.42 4.67
C ALA A 69 -4.69 6.94 6.03
N ASN A 70 -5.28 8.10 5.98
CA ASN A 70 -6.24 8.57 6.97
C ASN A 70 -7.48 9.10 6.24
N SER A 71 -8.36 9.82 6.93
CA SER A 71 -9.57 10.35 6.29
C SER A 71 -9.32 11.53 5.33
N LEU A 72 -8.08 11.98 5.13
CA LEU A 72 -7.74 13.14 4.29
C LEU A 72 -6.78 12.83 3.14
N ALA A 73 -5.94 11.80 3.26
CA ALA A 73 -5.03 11.36 2.22
C ALA A 73 -4.97 9.82 2.16
N THR A 74 -4.63 9.31 0.98
CA THR A 74 -4.49 7.87 0.72
C THR A 74 -3.36 7.63 -0.27
N MET A 75 -2.67 6.51 -0.10
CA MET A 75 -1.68 6.00 -1.02
C MET A 75 -1.69 4.47 -0.97
N PHE A 76 -1.30 3.84 -2.08
CA PHE A 76 -0.90 2.44 -2.10
C PHE A 76 0.46 2.35 -2.79
N THR A 77 1.35 1.54 -2.23
CA THR A 77 2.78 1.61 -2.52
C THR A 77 3.36 0.22 -2.68
N ALA A 78 4.11 0.01 -3.76
CA ALA A 78 4.96 -1.14 -3.90
C ALA A 78 6.36 -0.78 -3.39
N HIS A 79 6.94 -1.60 -2.52
CA HIS A 79 8.33 -1.51 -2.09
C HIS A 79 9.10 -2.71 -2.65
N PRO A 80 9.64 -2.60 -3.87
CA PRO A 80 10.30 -3.73 -4.51
C PRO A 80 11.63 -4.05 -3.85
N CYS A 81 12.05 -5.31 -3.91
CA CYS A 81 13.30 -5.77 -3.32
C CYS A 81 14.25 -6.37 -4.34
N ASN A 82 15.50 -5.93 -4.29
CA ASN A 82 16.59 -6.59 -4.97
C ASN A 82 17.11 -7.74 -4.10
N SER A 83 16.64 -8.95 -4.39
CA SER A 83 17.07 -10.18 -3.70
C SER A 83 18.57 -10.49 -3.82
N THR A 84 19.26 -9.97 -4.83
CA THR A 84 20.71 -10.14 -4.99
C THR A 84 21.49 -9.19 -4.08
N ALA A 85 20.99 -7.97 -3.91
CA ALA A 85 21.60 -6.96 -3.03
C ALA A 85 21.19 -7.10 -1.55
N GLY A 86 20.10 -7.83 -1.26
CA GLY A 86 19.54 -7.93 0.08
C GLY A 86 18.95 -6.61 0.58
N LYS A 87 18.45 -5.78 -0.34
CA LYS A 87 17.87 -4.46 -0.06
C LYS A 87 16.49 -4.34 -0.69
N CYS A 88 15.62 -3.59 -0.03
CA CYS A 88 14.33 -3.18 -0.55
C CYS A 88 14.30 -1.67 -0.71
N SER A 89 13.39 -1.17 -1.54
CA SER A 89 13.22 0.25 -1.73
C SER A 89 12.36 0.87 -0.62
N ALA A 90 12.97 1.48 0.39
CA ALA A 90 12.30 2.31 1.39
C ALA A 90 11.43 3.45 0.82
N TYR A 91 11.80 4.05 -0.33
CA TYR A 91 10.96 5.08 -0.97
C TYR A 91 9.74 4.48 -1.68
N GLY A 92 9.89 3.27 -2.23
CA GLY A 92 8.83 2.59 -2.97
C GLY A 92 8.38 3.32 -4.24
N CYS A 93 7.30 2.81 -4.82
CA CYS A 93 6.55 3.42 -5.91
C CYS A 93 5.09 3.43 -5.52
N GLY A 94 4.61 4.62 -5.18
CA GLY A 94 3.29 4.87 -4.63
C GLY A 94 2.34 5.51 -5.64
N LEU A 95 1.04 5.46 -5.39
CA LEU A 95 0.11 6.34 -6.08
C LEU A 95 -0.74 7.05 -5.04
N ASN A 96 -0.41 8.32 -4.81
CA ASN A 96 -1.23 9.26 -4.06
C ASN A 96 -1.90 10.21 -5.06
N PRO A 97 -3.25 10.20 -5.20
CA PRO A 97 -3.95 11.07 -6.15
C PRO A 97 -3.81 12.57 -5.87
N TYR A 98 -3.60 12.96 -4.60
CA TYR A 98 -3.60 14.36 -4.17
C TYR A 98 -2.45 15.21 -4.77
N PRO A 99 -1.16 14.84 -4.63
CA PRO A 99 -0.06 15.57 -5.25
C PRO A 99 -0.11 15.51 -6.79
N LEU A 100 -0.81 14.53 -7.36
CA LEU A 100 -0.99 14.32 -8.80
C LEU A 100 -2.20 15.07 -9.38
N GLY A 101 -2.75 16.03 -8.63
CA GLY A 101 -3.75 16.99 -9.11
C GLY A 101 -5.21 16.67 -8.76
N HIS A 102 -5.49 15.50 -8.19
CA HIS A 102 -6.85 15.05 -7.87
C HIS A 102 -7.22 15.33 -6.40
N LYS A 103 -7.19 16.61 -6.03
CA LYS A 103 -7.40 17.05 -4.63
C LYS A 103 -8.82 16.81 -4.08
N ASP A 104 -9.80 16.57 -4.94
CA ASP A 104 -11.20 16.28 -4.60
C ASP A 104 -11.57 14.79 -4.78
N PHE A 105 -10.61 13.91 -5.06
CA PHE A 105 -10.88 12.48 -5.22
C PHE A 105 -11.18 11.79 -3.89
N TYR A 106 -10.38 12.05 -2.85
CA TYR A 106 -10.45 11.33 -1.57
C TYR A 106 -10.42 12.33 -0.42
N GLY A 107 -11.42 12.27 0.48
CA GLY A 107 -11.44 13.17 1.63
C GLY A 107 -12.78 13.22 2.36
N ARG A 108 -12.90 14.15 3.30
CA ARG A 108 -14.03 14.21 4.24
C ARG A 108 -15.22 14.98 3.66
N GLY A 109 -16.34 14.29 3.47
CA GLY A 109 -17.64 14.87 3.14
C GLY A 109 -18.05 14.65 1.68
N SER A 110 -19.32 14.94 1.38
CA SER A 110 -19.94 14.62 0.10
C SER A 110 -19.43 15.39 -1.12
N ASN A 111 -18.50 16.32 -0.94
CA ASN A 111 -17.85 17.04 -2.03
C ASN A 111 -16.67 16.25 -2.62
N TYR A 112 -16.20 15.20 -1.95
CA TYR A 112 -15.16 14.31 -2.45
C TYR A 112 -15.77 13.13 -3.20
N THR A 113 -15.04 12.59 -4.17
CA THR A 113 -15.46 11.39 -4.91
C THR A 113 -15.60 10.18 -3.98
N ILE A 114 -14.65 10.02 -3.06
CA ILE A 114 -14.71 9.07 -1.94
C ILE A 114 -14.88 9.88 -0.66
N ASP A 115 -16.05 9.76 -0.03
CA ASP A 115 -16.39 10.42 1.23
C ASP A 115 -15.92 9.57 2.43
N THR A 116 -14.76 9.91 2.99
CA THR A 116 -14.13 9.16 4.08
C THR A 116 -14.83 9.33 5.44
N THR A 117 -15.92 10.12 5.50
CA THR A 117 -16.77 10.17 6.70
C THR A 117 -17.68 8.95 6.82
N LYS A 118 -17.67 8.06 5.82
CA LYS A 118 -18.44 6.82 5.77
C LYS A 118 -17.53 5.65 5.37
N PRO A 119 -17.94 4.41 5.68
CA PRO A 119 -17.25 3.24 5.18
C PRO A 119 -17.24 3.18 3.65
N PHE A 120 -16.20 2.57 3.09
CA PHE A 120 -16.08 2.26 1.67
C PHE A 120 -15.29 0.96 1.48
N THR A 121 -15.42 0.35 0.31
CA THR A 121 -14.67 -0.85 -0.08
C THR A 121 -13.46 -0.44 -0.90
N ILE A 122 -12.32 -1.08 -0.66
CA ILE A 122 -11.12 -1.01 -1.49
C ILE A 122 -10.94 -2.36 -2.17
N ILE A 123 -10.66 -2.33 -3.47
CA ILE A 123 -10.39 -3.49 -4.32
C ILE A 123 -8.99 -3.30 -4.91
N THR A 124 -8.08 -4.21 -4.63
CA THR A 124 -6.73 -4.23 -5.22
C THR A 124 -6.58 -5.46 -6.11
N ARG A 125 -6.21 -5.26 -7.37
CA ARG A 125 -5.96 -6.31 -8.36
C ARG A 125 -4.48 -6.36 -8.72
N PHE A 126 -3.93 -7.57 -8.76
CA PHE A 126 -2.55 -7.82 -9.13
C PHE A 126 -2.52 -8.51 -10.48
N ILE A 127 -2.38 -7.73 -11.54
CA ILE A 127 -2.43 -8.23 -12.91
C ILE A 127 -1.07 -8.82 -13.26
N THR A 128 -1.04 -10.03 -13.80
CA THR A 128 0.20 -10.65 -14.27
C THR A 128 0.39 -10.46 -15.78
N THR A 129 1.64 -10.59 -16.23
CA THR A 129 2.06 -10.39 -17.62
C THR A 129 1.33 -11.33 -18.61
N ASP A 130 0.93 -12.52 -18.17
CA ASP A 130 0.30 -13.56 -18.98
C ASP A 130 -1.13 -13.93 -18.52
N GLY A 131 -1.66 -13.26 -17.49
CA GLY A 131 -2.96 -13.57 -16.90
C GLY A 131 -3.00 -14.90 -16.14
N MET A 132 -1.85 -15.46 -15.76
CA MET A 132 -1.71 -16.68 -14.97
C MET A 132 -1.17 -16.37 -13.57
N ASP A 133 -1.47 -17.24 -12.62
CA ASP A 133 -1.03 -17.14 -11.22
C ASP A 133 0.50 -17.27 -11.06
N THR A 134 1.15 -17.86 -12.07
CA THR A 134 2.60 -18.07 -12.14
C THR A 134 3.33 -16.97 -12.89
N GLY A 135 2.60 -16.10 -13.60
CA GLY A 135 3.16 -14.97 -14.33
C GLY A 135 3.82 -13.97 -13.40
N ASP A 136 4.61 -13.08 -13.98
CA ASP A 136 5.21 -11.98 -13.22
C ASP A 136 4.18 -10.87 -13.04
N LEU A 137 4.27 -10.13 -11.94
CA LEU A 137 3.43 -8.96 -11.70
C LEU A 137 3.69 -7.95 -12.81
N LYS A 138 2.63 -7.43 -13.42
CA LYS A 138 2.70 -6.38 -14.44
C LYS A 138 2.17 -5.07 -13.90
N GLU A 139 1.08 -5.14 -13.14
CA GLU A 139 0.30 -3.96 -12.79
C GLU A 139 -0.45 -4.19 -11.47
N VAL A 140 -0.49 -3.17 -10.61
CA VAL A 140 -1.35 -3.14 -9.43
C VAL A 140 -2.42 -2.07 -9.61
N GLN A 141 -3.66 -2.50 -9.75
CA GLN A 141 -4.81 -1.62 -9.87
C GLN A 141 -5.51 -1.48 -8.53
N GLN A 142 -5.92 -0.26 -8.17
CA GLN A 142 -6.78 -0.02 -7.04
C GLN A 142 -8.10 0.61 -7.50
N LEU A 143 -9.21 0.08 -7.01
CA LEU A 143 -10.56 0.58 -7.24
C LEU A 143 -11.30 0.67 -5.92
N TYR A 144 -12.42 1.38 -5.92
CA TYR A 144 -13.22 1.61 -4.74
C TYR A 144 -14.69 1.34 -5.01
N VAL A 145 -15.43 0.99 -3.96
CA VAL A 145 -16.90 0.97 -3.99
C VAL A 145 -17.43 1.79 -2.82
N GLN A 146 -18.25 2.78 -3.10
CA GLN A 146 -18.96 3.53 -2.06
C GLN A 146 -20.41 3.76 -2.49
N ASN A 147 -21.36 3.54 -1.57
CA ASN A 147 -22.81 3.63 -1.84
C ASN A 147 -23.27 2.78 -3.05
N GLY A 148 -22.62 1.62 -3.26
CA GLY A 148 -22.91 0.71 -4.38
C GLY A 148 -22.40 1.19 -5.74
N GLN A 149 -21.64 2.28 -5.80
CA GLN A 149 -21.02 2.77 -7.02
C GLN A 149 -19.54 2.39 -7.07
N MET A 150 -19.12 1.83 -8.21
CA MET A 150 -17.71 1.58 -8.50
C MET A 150 -17.03 2.89 -8.88
N ILE A 151 -15.88 3.15 -8.26
CA ILE A 151 -15.06 4.34 -8.42
C ILE A 151 -13.67 3.87 -8.81
N PHE A 152 -13.14 4.40 -9.91
CA PHE A 152 -11.82 4.06 -10.44
C PHE A 152 -10.79 5.05 -9.89
N THR A 153 -9.56 4.59 -9.66
CA THR A 153 -8.42 5.49 -9.42
C THR A 153 -8.31 6.43 -10.63
N PRO A 154 -8.17 7.76 -10.42
CA PRO A 154 -8.17 8.71 -11.51
C PRO A 154 -6.90 8.59 -12.34
N GLU A 155 -7.00 8.95 -13.63
CA GLU A 155 -5.84 9.03 -14.51
C GLU A 155 -4.98 10.24 -14.14
N VAL A 156 -3.67 10.02 -13.96
CA VAL A 156 -2.66 11.04 -13.66
C VAL A 156 -1.79 11.32 -14.88
N GLU A 157 -0.89 12.29 -14.79
CA GLU A 157 0.04 12.63 -15.87
C GLU A 157 0.75 11.39 -16.43
N GLY A 158 0.93 11.34 -17.75
CA GLY A 158 1.44 10.15 -18.45
C GLY A 158 0.36 9.11 -18.80
N GLY A 159 -0.90 9.33 -18.38
CA GLY A 159 -2.02 8.44 -18.71
C GLY A 159 -2.11 7.20 -17.80
N PHE A 160 -1.56 7.30 -16.59
CA PHE A 160 -1.50 6.18 -15.64
C PHE A 160 -2.63 6.25 -14.61
N SER A 161 -3.12 5.10 -14.14
CA SER A 161 -4.12 5.00 -13.05
C SER A 161 -3.84 3.82 -12.11
N SER A 162 -2.64 3.25 -12.21
CA SER A 162 -2.19 2.03 -11.56
C SER A 162 -0.68 2.02 -11.44
N LEU A 163 -0.15 1.20 -10.52
CA LEU A 163 1.29 0.97 -10.43
C LEU A 163 1.70 0.03 -11.56
N SER A 164 2.77 0.38 -12.26
CA SER A 164 3.44 -0.38 -13.32
C SER A 164 4.89 0.07 -13.35
N ASP A 165 5.79 -0.69 -13.98
CA ASP A 165 7.17 -0.25 -14.14
C ASP A 165 7.22 1.10 -14.88
N GLU A 166 6.39 1.28 -15.91
CA GLU A 166 6.32 2.53 -16.67
C GLU A 166 5.83 3.72 -15.83
N PHE A 167 4.85 3.50 -14.93
CA PHE A 167 4.40 4.53 -14.00
C PHE A 167 5.52 4.91 -13.02
N CYS A 168 6.22 3.93 -12.46
CA CYS A 168 7.30 4.17 -11.51
C CYS A 168 8.48 4.89 -12.15
N ASP A 169 8.86 4.51 -13.37
CA ASP A 169 9.89 5.16 -14.17
C ASP A 169 9.54 6.62 -14.48
N TYR A 170 8.26 6.91 -14.74
CA TYR A 170 7.79 8.25 -15.05
C TYR A 170 7.73 9.17 -13.82
N HIS A 171 7.13 8.70 -12.73
CA HIS A 171 6.78 9.54 -11.57
C HIS A 171 7.79 9.49 -10.42
N TYR A 172 8.45 8.36 -10.19
CA TYR A 172 9.20 8.12 -8.95
C TYR A 172 10.70 8.07 -9.15
N ILE A 173 11.21 7.30 -10.14
CA ILE A 173 12.65 7.21 -10.38
C ILE A 173 13.33 8.58 -10.52
N PRO A 174 12.76 9.58 -11.21
CA PRO A 174 13.38 10.91 -11.32
C PRO A 174 13.49 11.68 -10.00
N THR A 175 12.74 11.27 -8.96
CA THR A 175 12.71 11.89 -7.64
C THR A 175 13.67 11.25 -6.65
N PHE A 176 14.21 10.07 -6.98
CA PHE A 176 15.08 9.34 -6.07
C PHE A 176 16.46 10.00 -5.93
N PRO A 177 17.12 9.84 -4.76
CA PRO A 177 18.52 10.20 -4.62
C PRO A 177 19.41 9.45 -5.62
N PRO A 178 20.53 10.04 -6.10
CA PRO A 178 21.42 9.36 -7.04
C PRO A 178 21.90 7.99 -6.55
N GLY A 179 21.81 6.97 -7.41
CA GLY A 179 22.23 5.59 -7.13
C GLY A 179 21.19 4.74 -6.39
N TYR A 180 19.99 5.28 -6.18
CA TYR A 180 18.88 4.56 -5.55
C TYR A 180 18.10 3.71 -6.57
N GLU A 181 18.10 4.13 -7.84
CA GLU A 181 17.54 3.40 -8.98
C GLU A 181 18.12 1.99 -9.13
N ASP A 182 19.36 1.77 -8.69
CA ASP A 182 20.06 0.48 -8.74
C ASP A 182 19.40 -0.61 -7.87
N TYR A 183 18.55 -0.23 -6.91
CA TYR A 183 17.87 -1.16 -5.99
C TYR A 183 16.36 -1.23 -6.20
N PHE A 184 15.77 -0.30 -6.95
CA PHE A 184 14.32 -0.20 -7.14
C PHE A 184 13.76 -1.32 -8.04
N HIS A 185 14.49 -1.78 -9.07
CA HIS A 185 14.16 -2.96 -9.92
C HIS A 185 12.73 -3.03 -10.50
N GLY A 186 11.93 -1.96 -10.43
CA GLY A 186 10.54 -1.98 -10.85
C GLY A 186 9.66 -2.90 -9.99
N ILE A 187 8.35 -2.79 -10.19
CA ILE A 187 7.40 -3.70 -9.55
C ILE A 187 7.47 -5.11 -10.16
N THR A 188 7.77 -5.23 -11.46
CA THR A 188 7.80 -6.57 -12.10
C THR A 188 8.88 -7.44 -11.48
N ASP A 189 10.13 -6.99 -11.48
CA ASP A 189 11.24 -7.82 -10.99
C ASP A 189 11.36 -7.79 -9.47
N GLY A 190 11.10 -6.65 -8.83
CA GLY A 190 11.32 -6.50 -7.39
C GLY A 190 10.17 -6.97 -6.49
N VAL A 191 8.93 -7.01 -6.98
CA VAL A 191 7.76 -7.45 -6.18
C VAL A 191 7.39 -8.91 -6.44
N THR A 192 7.46 -9.35 -7.70
CA THR A 192 7.07 -10.71 -8.10
C THR A 192 7.67 -11.81 -7.24
N PRO A 193 8.99 -11.83 -6.93
CA PRO A 193 9.59 -12.94 -6.19
C PRO A 193 9.00 -13.13 -4.80
N GLY A 194 8.68 -12.03 -4.10
CA GLY A 194 8.03 -12.11 -2.78
C GLY A 194 6.58 -12.56 -2.88
N MET A 195 5.82 -12.04 -3.85
CA MET A 195 4.43 -12.47 -4.07
C MET A 195 4.32 -13.95 -4.47
N LYS A 196 5.28 -14.49 -5.24
CA LYS A 196 5.35 -15.92 -5.59
C LYS A 196 5.59 -16.83 -4.38
N LYS A 197 6.33 -16.36 -3.38
CA LYS A 197 6.55 -17.08 -2.11
C LYS A 197 5.32 -17.05 -1.20
N GLY A 198 4.45 -16.07 -1.41
CA GLY A 198 3.29 -15.79 -0.58
C GLY A 198 3.62 -14.76 0.49
N VAL A 199 2.60 -14.00 0.88
CA VAL A 199 2.72 -12.84 1.79
C VAL A 199 1.82 -13.00 3.01
N VAL A 200 2.20 -12.32 4.09
CA VAL A 200 1.44 -12.17 5.33
C VAL A 200 0.68 -10.85 5.28
N LEU A 201 -0.57 -10.87 5.74
CA LEU A 201 -1.42 -9.69 5.85
C LEU A 201 -1.22 -9.06 7.23
N ILE A 202 -0.92 -7.76 7.25
CA ILE A 202 -0.74 -6.95 8.46
C ILE A 202 -1.79 -5.84 8.45
N PHE A 203 -2.42 -5.62 9.60
CA PHE A 203 -3.28 -4.46 9.86
C PHE A 203 -2.61 -3.62 10.94
N SER A 204 -2.52 -2.32 10.73
CA SER A 204 -1.94 -1.42 11.72
C SER A 204 -2.65 -0.07 11.74
N LEU A 205 -2.60 0.58 12.90
CA LEU A 205 -2.93 1.99 13.06
C LEU A 205 -1.78 2.59 13.85
N TRP A 206 -1.10 3.53 13.23
CA TRP A 206 0.06 4.17 13.81
C TRP A 206 0.06 5.65 13.43
N GLY A 207 1.04 6.38 13.92
CA GLY A 207 1.26 7.75 13.56
C GLY A 207 2.57 8.19 14.16
N ASP A 208 3.24 9.08 13.46
CA ASP A 208 4.41 9.75 13.95
C ASP A 208 3.99 11.17 14.28
N THR A 209 4.05 11.55 15.55
CA THR A 209 3.73 12.91 16.01
C THR A 209 4.92 13.61 16.62
N ASP A 210 6.10 13.01 16.54
CA ASP A 210 7.29 13.47 17.24
C ASP A 210 8.48 13.73 16.29
N ASP A 211 8.49 13.14 15.09
CA ASP A 211 9.55 13.31 14.08
C ASP A 211 8.97 13.83 12.75
N THR A 212 8.30 12.98 11.98
CA THR A 212 7.80 13.32 10.64
C THR A 212 6.39 13.90 10.63
N TYR A 213 5.59 13.76 11.68
CA TYR A 213 4.19 14.25 11.66
C TYR A 213 3.36 13.68 10.50
N MET A 214 3.75 12.51 9.97
CA MET A 214 3.20 11.91 8.72
C MET A 214 3.21 12.86 7.51
N TRP A 215 4.16 13.79 7.43
CA TRP A 215 4.21 14.81 6.36
C TRP A 215 4.23 14.22 4.95
N TRP A 216 4.86 13.05 4.78
CA TRP A 216 5.01 12.34 3.52
C TRP A 216 3.68 11.77 3.00
N LEU A 217 2.69 11.58 3.88
CA LEU A 217 1.37 11.04 3.53
C LEU A 217 0.34 12.15 3.36
N ASP A 218 0.20 13.04 4.34
CA ASP A 218 -1.02 13.83 4.50
C ASP A 218 -0.85 15.36 4.53
N GLN A 219 0.37 15.88 4.64
CA GLN A 219 0.63 17.32 4.61
C GLN A 219 0.96 17.78 3.19
N GLU A 220 0.83 19.09 2.91
CA GLU A 220 1.19 19.63 1.61
C GLU A 220 2.68 19.35 1.30
N PRO A 221 3.02 18.84 0.09
CA PRO A 221 2.14 18.72 -1.09
C PRO A 221 1.34 17.41 -1.23
N TYR A 222 1.48 16.45 -0.31
CA TYR A 222 0.92 15.09 -0.40
C TYR A 222 -0.51 14.96 0.13
N GLY A 223 -0.97 15.92 0.92
CA GLY A 223 -2.35 15.98 1.38
C GLY A 223 -2.72 17.37 1.92
N PRO A 224 -3.97 17.54 2.38
CA PRO A 224 -4.48 18.83 2.82
C PRO A 224 -4.24 19.11 4.32
N CYS A 225 -3.59 18.20 5.05
CA CYS A 225 -3.47 18.32 6.50
C CYS A 225 -2.61 19.52 6.90
N PRO A 226 -3.06 20.34 7.87
CA PRO A 226 -2.12 21.11 8.67
C PRO A 226 -1.32 20.17 9.58
N VAL A 227 -0.24 20.68 10.19
CA VAL A 227 0.41 19.98 11.31
C VAL A 227 -0.60 19.95 12.47
N GLU A 228 -1.25 18.80 12.69
CA GLU A 228 -2.29 18.66 13.71
C GLU A 228 -1.77 18.07 15.03
N PRO A 229 -2.38 18.49 16.16
CA PRO A 229 -2.11 17.89 17.47
C PRO A 229 -2.66 16.47 17.57
N ASN A 230 -2.03 15.69 18.44
CA ASN A 230 -2.38 14.30 18.76
C ASN A 230 -3.90 14.04 18.86
N ASN A 231 -4.41 13.13 18.01
CA ASN A 231 -5.75 12.55 18.14
C ASN A 231 -5.63 11.18 18.85
N PRO A 232 -5.94 11.09 20.15
CA PRO A 232 -5.85 9.84 20.90
C PRO A 232 -7.04 8.90 20.67
N ASN A 233 -8.10 9.37 20.00
CA ASN A 233 -9.36 8.62 19.81
C ASN A 233 -9.49 8.06 18.39
N SER A 234 -8.40 8.02 17.62
CA SER A 234 -8.43 7.44 16.28
C SER A 234 -8.68 5.94 16.35
N THR A 235 -9.64 5.49 15.55
CA THR A 235 -9.98 4.08 15.36
C THR A 235 -10.16 3.80 13.88
N VAL A 236 -9.73 2.61 13.46
CA VAL A 236 -9.99 2.08 12.12
C VAL A 236 -10.69 0.74 12.27
N THR A 237 -11.68 0.50 11.41
CA THR A 237 -12.31 -0.81 11.26
C THR A 237 -12.00 -1.35 9.87
N TYR A 238 -11.30 -2.47 9.81
CA TYR A 238 -11.18 -3.29 8.61
C TYR A 238 -12.16 -4.45 8.71
N SER A 239 -12.95 -4.69 7.67
CA SER A 239 -13.97 -5.74 7.68
C SER A 239 -14.21 -6.32 6.30
N ASN A 240 -15.01 -7.38 6.23
CA ASN A 240 -15.45 -7.98 4.96
C ASN A 240 -14.30 -8.29 3.98
N VAL A 241 -13.21 -8.84 4.53
CA VAL A 241 -12.02 -9.24 3.77
C VAL A 241 -12.39 -10.39 2.83
N ARG A 242 -12.11 -10.19 1.55
CA ARG A 242 -12.44 -11.08 0.43
C ARG A 242 -11.19 -11.24 -0.44
N PHE A 243 -10.95 -12.46 -0.91
CA PHE A 243 -9.79 -12.78 -1.74
C PHE A 243 -10.16 -13.85 -2.76
N GLY A 244 -9.89 -13.61 -4.04
CA GLY A 244 -10.29 -14.51 -5.10
C GLY A 244 -9.77 -14.13 -6.48
N PRO A 245 -10.22 -14.82 -7.55
CA PRO A 245 -9.96 -14.41 -8.93
C PRO A 245 -10.39 -12.97 -9.18
N ILE A 246 -9.75 -12.30 -10.15
CA ILE A 246 -10.09 -10.93 -10.53
C ILE A 246 -11.57 -10.83 -10.95
N GLY A 247 -12.29 -9.88 -10.36
CA GLY A 247 -13.71 -9.64 -10.61
C GLY A 247 -14.67 -10.53 -9.80
N SER A 248 -14.19 -11.19 -8.73
CA SER A 248 -15.00 -12.12 -7.93
C SER A 248 -15.35 -11.61 -6.53
N THR A 249 -14.77 -10.49 -6.09
CA THR A 249 -14.89 -10.03 -4.70
C THR A 249 -15.83 -8.84 -4.50
N ALA A 250 -16.29 -8.18 -5.57
CA ALA A 250 -17.11 -6.96 -5.51
C ALA A 250 -18.59 -7.22 -5.82
#